data_AF-A0A939WWY2-F1
#
_entry.id   AF-A0A939WWY2-F1
#
_cell.length_a   1.000
_cell.length_b   1.000
_cell.length_c   1.000
_cell.angle_alpha   90.00
_cell.angle_beta   90.00
_cell.angle_gamma   90.00
#
_symmetry.space_group_name_H-M   'P 1'
#
loop_
_entity.id
_entity.type
_entity.pdbx_description
1 polymer ?
#
loop_
_entity_poly.entity_id
_entity_poly.type
_entity_poly.pdbx_seq_one_letter_code
_entity_poly.pdbx_strand_id
1 'polypeptide(L)'
;MKNLKICTAIRNKDFEDEIIKIIQDSGWMHSNVNIDDIVNEHRSANQVFIVEDNYSQILNLVEFHNSCYLNFIPTVVLSTPESKCKDWVKGVKFPEKYFHCGLMNFRMIATQTIETMSALAEAHKHIVLKKYREAAGIVFKKSALDFRSFLGELLDMSLDMLYAERGSIMMLNEKGNLVVEAATKKAIIGIEIPPCNENVAWTVINTMKPVFVENIQSDPRFKKSGSGYAKDYFMSIPIFLNKKIAGVFNLSDKMVSLLFDNSDYEKANELLNILEPYLYINKLANYIRSLKNI
;
A
#
# COMPACT_ATOMS: atom_id res chain seq x y z
N MET A 1 -0.95 23.79 6.35
CA MET A 1 -1.13 23.31 4.96
C MET A 1 -0.30 24.12 3.94
N LYS A 2 0.93 24.56 4.25
CA LYS A 2 1.77 25.37 3.32
C LYS A 2 2.60 24.54 2.34
N ASN A 3 2.36 23.23 2.23
CA ASN A 3 3.17 22.32 1.42
C ASN A 3 2.30 21.36 0.58
N LEU A 4 1.13 21.84 0.15
CA LEU A 4 0.24 21.12 -0.77
C LEU A 4 0.63 21.48 -2.20
N LYS A 5 0.78 20.46 -3.05
CA LYS A 5 1.03 20.61 -4.49
C LYS A 5 -0.22 20.25 -5.27
N ILE A 6 -0.61 21.09 -6.23
CA ILE A 6 -1.74 20.88 -7.10
C ILE A 6 -1.23 20.61 -8.51
N CYS A 7 -1.60 19.46 -9.06
CA CYS A 7 -1.18 19.00 -10.37
C CYS A 7 -2.34 19.16 -11.36
N THR A 8 -2.19 20.01 -12.38
CA THR A 8 -3.26 20.27 -13.38
C THR A 8 -2.99 19.56 -14.71
N ALA A 9 -4.05 19.02 -15.29
CA ALA A 9 -4.11 18.58 -16.67
C ALA A 9 -5.41 19.11 -17.27
N ILE A 10 -5.35 20.34 -17.78
CA ILE A 10 -6.49 21.08 -18.32
C ILE A 10 -6.13 21.44 -19.77
N ARG A 11 -7.09 21.42 -20.70
CA ARG A 11 -6.86 21.72 -22.12
C ARG A 11 -7.05 23.20 -22.42
N ASN A 12 -8.06 23.80 -21.82
CA ASN A 12 -8.32 25.23 -22.02
C ASN A 12 -7.28 26.03 -21.23
N LYS A 13 -6.34 26.64 -21.95
CA LYS A 13 -5.22 27.37 -21.35
C LYS A 13 -5.68 28.59 -20.53
N ASP A 14 -6.63 29.36 -21.02
CA ASP A 14 -7.13 30.54 -20.30
C ASP A 14 -7.78 30.12 -18.97
N PHE A 15 -8.56 29.04 -18.99
CA PHE A 15 -9.15 28.47 -17.79
C PHE A 15 -8.08 27.87 -16.85
N GLU A 16 -7.08 27.17 -17.38
CA GLU A 16 -5.97 26.65 -16.59
C GLU A 16 -5.20 27.77 -15.88
N ASP A 17 -4.88 28.86 -16.59
CA ASP A 17 -4.19 30.02 -16.03
C ASP A 17 -5.00 30.68 -14.89
N GLU A 18 -6.33 30.73 -15.00
CA GLU A 18 -7.21 31.18 -13.91
C GLU A 18 -7.15 30.25 -12.68
N ILE A 19 -7.16 28.93 -12.89
CA ILE A 19 -7.05 27.95 -11.81
C ILE A 19 -5.66 28.01 -11.16
N ILE A 20 -4.60 28.15 -11.94
CA ILE A 20 -3.22 28.33 -11.44
C ILE A 20 -3.14 29.55 -10.54
N LYS A 21 -3.75 30.65 -10.93
CA LYS A 21 -3.81 31.85 -10.09
C LYS A 21 -4.50 31.60 -8.76
N ILE A 22 -5.65 30.91 -8.75
CA ILE A 22 -6.35 30.54 -7.50
C ILE A 22 -5.46 29.67 -6.61
N ILE A 23 -4.75 28.70 -7.19
CA ILE A 23 -3.82 27.81 -6.47
C ILE A 23 -2.70 28.62 -5.80
N GLN A 24 -2.08 29.54 -6.56
CA GLN A 24 -0.98 30.38 -6.09
C GLN A 24 -1.44 31.40 -5.03
N ASP A 25 -2.59 32.04 -5.22
CA ASP A 25 -3.19 32.98 -4.26
C ASP A 25 -3.55 32.27 -2.93
N SER A 26 -3.84 30.97 -2.98
CA SER A 26 -4.07 30.12 -1.80
C SER A 26 -2.76 29.66 -1.12
N GLY A 27 -1.59 29.99 -1.70
CA GLY A 27 -0.27 29.63 -1.18
C GLY A 27 0.14 28.18 -1.43
N TRP A 28 -0.48 27.50 -2.40
CA TRP A 28 -0.12 26.14 -2.80
C TRP A 28 0.87 26.12 -3.97
N MET A 29 1.61 25.03 -4.08
CA MET A 29 2.51 24.82 -5.22
C MET A 29 1.71 24.31 -6.42
N HIS A 30 2.09 24.73 -7.63
CA HIS A 30 1.49 24.25 -8.87
C HIS A 30 2.53 23.51 -9.72
N SER A 31 2.09 22.47 -10.42
CA SER A 31 2.74 21.99 -11.64
C SER A 31 1.70 21.40 -12.59
N ASN A 32 2.10 21.20 -13.85
CA ASN A 32 1.35 20.30 -14.72
C ASN A 32 1.50 18.85 -14.21
N VAL A 33 0.54 17.99 -14.55
CA VAL A 33 0.63 16.56 -14.22
C VAL A 33 1.84 15.93 -14.90
N ASN A 34 2.71 15.31 -14.10
CA ASN A 34 3.71 14.35 -14.57
C ASN A 34 3.25 12.93 -14.17
N ILE A 35 3.55 11.93 -14.99
CA ILE A 35 3.36 10.51 -14.67
C ILE A 35 4.05 10.16 -13.34
N ASP A 36 5.23 10.74 -13.09
CA ASP A 36 5.99 10.54 -11.85
C ASP A 36 5.21 10.98 -10.60
N ASP A 37 4.31 11.98 -10.73
CA ASP A 37 3.47 12.40 -9.61
C ASP A 37 2.38 11.38 -9.28
N ILE A 38 2.04 10.47 -10.20
CA ILE A 38 0.95 9.50 -10.02
C ILE A 38 1.51 8.16 -9.53
N VAL A 39 2.65 7.73 -10.06
CA VAL A 39 3.30 6.47 -9.69
C VAL A 39 3.84 6.51 -8.27
N ASN A 40 3.61 5.44 -7.53
CA ASN A 40 3.89 5.36 -6.08
C ASN A 40 5.34 5.71 -5.69
N GLU A 41 6.34 5.35 -6.51
CA GLU A 41 7.77 5.52 -6.18
C GLU A 41 8.17 7.00 -6.04
N HIS A 42 7.52 7.89 -6.80
CA HIS A 42 7.86 9.31 -6.87
C HIS A 42 6.75 10.23 -6.35
N ARG A 43 5.55 9.68 -6.07
CA ARG A 43 4.41 10.43 -5.57
C ARG A 43 4.66 11.02 -4.18
N SER A 44 4.46 12.33 -4.05
CA SER A 44 4.45 13.00 -2.74
C SER A 44 3.10 12.78 -2.04
N ALA A 45 3.12 12.64 -0.71
CA ALA A 45 1.91 12.45 0.09
C ALA A 45 0.92 13.64 0.05
N ASN A 46 1.40 14.85 -0.28
CA ASN A 46 0.61 16.08 -0.22
C ASN A 46 0.31 16.61 -1.63
N GLN A 47 -0.41 15.84 -2.43
CA GLN A 47 -0.77 16.19 -3.80
C GLN A 47 -2.27 16.07 -4.05
N VAL A 48 -2.85 17.01 -4.82
CA VAL A 48 -4.21 16.91 -5.38
C VAL A 48 -4.14 17.11 -6.89
N PHE A 49 -4.89 16.31 -7.62
CA PHE A 49 -4.93 16.33 -9.09
C PHE A 49 -6.21 17.01 -9.56
N ILE A 50 -6.11 17.84 -10.60
CA ILE A 50 -7.23 18.46 -11.28
C ILE A 50 -7.09 18.13 -12.76
N VAL A 51 -7.97 17.28 -13.27
CA VAL A 51 -7.80 16.65 -14.58
C VAL A 51 -9.10 16.75 -15.36
N GLU A 52 -9.02 17.28 -16.59
CA GLU A 52 -10.15 17.19 -17.51
C GLU A 52 -10.40 15.74 -17.94
N ASP A 53 -11.67 15.36 -18.07
CA ASP A 53 -12.14 14.01 -18.39
C ASP A 53 -11.68 13.44 -19.73
N ASN A 54 -11.18 14.31 -20.62
CA ASN A 54 -10.60 13.96 -21.90
C ASN A 54 -9.13 13.48 -21.81
N TYR A 55 -8.47 13.64 -20.65
CA TYR A 55 -7.15 13.05 -20.36
C TYR A 55 -7.31 11.63 -19.81
N SER A 56 -7.94 10.76 -20.61
CA SER A 56 -8.28 9.39 -20.19
C SER A 56 -7.08 8.56 -19.77
N GLN A 57 -5.90 8.77 -20.35
CA GLN A 57 -4.67 8.07 -19.96
C GLN A 57 -4.24 8.42 -18.53
N ILE A 58 -4.29 9.71 -18.17
CA ILE A 58 -3.98 10.19 -16.81
C ILE A 58 -5.01 9.61 -15.83
N LEU A 59 -6.30 9.74 -16.15
CA LEU A 59 -7.39 9.26 -15.29
C LEU A 59 -7.35 7.74 -15.10
N ASN A 60 -7.07 6.97 -16.15
CA ASN A 60 -6.94 5.53 -16.04
C ASN A 60 -5.74 5.12 -15.19
N LEU A 61 -4.62 5.86 -15.25
CA LEU A 61 -3.46 5.61 -14.38
C LEU A 61 -3.78 5.95 -12.92
N VAL A 62 -4.45 7.07 -12.67
CA VAL A 62 -4.95 7.43 -11.33
C VAL A 62 -5.89 6.34 -10.81
N GLU A 63 -6.84 5.88 -11.63
CA GLU A 63 -7.81 4.85 -11.24
C GLU A 63 -7.18 3.50 -10.98
N PHE A 64 -6.16 3.16 -11.76
CA PHE A 64 -5.36 1.99 -11.48
C PHE A 64 -4.80 2.05 -10.05
N HIS A 65 -4.13 3.15 -9.66
CA HIS A 65 -3.65 3.32 -8.30
C HIS A 65 -4.76 3.40 -7.24
N ASN A 66 -5.84 4.13 -7.52
CA ASN A 66 -6.97 4.30 -6.61
C ASN A 66 -7.78 3.02 -6.40
N SER A 67 -7.65 2.00 -7.26
CA SER A 67 -8.26 0.68 -7.08
C SER A 67 -7.69 -0.15 -5.91
N CYS A 68 -6.60 0.32 -5.30
CA CYS A 68 -6.06 -0.22 -4.05
C CYS A 68 -6.69 0.48 -2.82
N TYR A 69 -7.06 -0.28 -1.79
CA TYR A 69 -7.75 0.25 -0.61
C TYR A 69 -6.94 1.31 0.14
N LEU A 70 -5.63 1.08 0.34
CA LEU A 70 -4.77 2.02 1.06
C LEU A 70 -4.33 3.22 0.22
N ASN A 71 -4.44 3.15 -1.11
CA ASN A 71 -4.13 4.28 -1.97
C ASN A 71 -5.28 5.27 -2.00
N PHE A 72 -4.95 6.55 -1.99
CA PHE A 72 -5.89 7.63 -2.30
C PHE A 72 -5.11 8.75 -2.99
N ILE A 73 -5.31 8.87 -4.30
CA ILE A 73 -4.85 9.99 -5.12
C ILE A 73 -6.06 10.92 -5.28
N PRO A 74 -6.16 11.99 -4.47
CA PRO A 74 -7.31 12.87 -4.49
C PRO A 74 -7.39 13.60 -5.83
N THR A 75 -8.45 13.34 -6.59
CA THR A 75 -8.57 13.80 -7.97
C THR A 75 -9.90 14.48 -8.22
N VAL A 76 -9.82 15.72 -8.68
CA VAL A 76 -10.95 16.47 -9.22
C VAL A 76 -11.01 16.22 -10.72
N VAL A 77 -12.14 15.71 -11.20
CA VAL A 77 -12.40 15.45 -12.61
C VAL A 77 -13.28 16.57 -13.16
N LEU A 78 -12.79 17.27 -14.18
CA LEU A 78 -13.49 18.38 -14.81
C LEU A 78 -14.09 17.95 -16.16
N SER A 79 -15.33 18.36 -16.42
CA SER A 79 -16.01 18.05 -17.70
C SER A 79 -16.71 19.27 -18.29
N THR A 80 -16.81 19.32 -19.62
CA THR A 80 -17.82 20.15 -20.29
C THR A 80 -19.18 19.43 -20.34
N PRO A 81 -20.32 20.14 -20.46
CA PRO A 81 -21.63 19.51 -20.59
C PRO A 81 -21.74 18.52 -21.76
N GLU A 82 -21.05 18.80 -22.85
CA GLU A 82 -21.03 18.03 -24.10
C GLU A 82 -20.03 16.86 -24.05
N SER A 83 -19.22 16.74 -23.00
CA SER A 83 -18.22 15.69 -22.91
C SER A 83 -18.87 14.30 -22.89
N LYS A 84 -18.32 13.40 -23.73
CA LYS A 84 -18.69 11.99 -23.76
C LYS A 84 -18.13 11.20 -22.57
N CYS A 85 -17.14 11.75 -21.87
CA CYS A 85 -16.46 11.12 -20.74
C CYS A 85 -16.98 11.57 -19.37
N LYS A 86 -18.01 12.43 -19.32
CA LYS A 86 -18.53 13.02 -18.06
C LYS A 86 -19.01 12.01 -17.02
N ASP A 87 -19.35 10.79 -17.44
CA ASP A 87 -19.80 9.72 -16.57
C ASP A 87 -18.68 8.75 -16.16
N TRP A 88 -17.40 9.02 -16.53
CA TRP A 88 -16.26 8.13 -16.25
C TRP A 88 -16.16 7.75 -14.76
N VAL A 89 -16.36 8.71 -13.85
CA VAL A 89 -16.32 8.48 -12.39
C VAL A 89 -17.36 7.44 -11.93
N LYS A 90 -18.45 7.22 -12.66
CA LYS A 90 -19.46 6.19 -12.31
C LYS A 90 -18.97 4.77 -12.56
N GLY A 91 -17.94 4.60 -13.41
CA GLY A 91 -17.38 3.30 -13.77
C GLY A 91 -16.16 2.88 -12.97
N VAL A 92 -15.65 3.74 -12.08
CA VAL A 92 -14.47 3.47 -11.26
C VAL A 92 -14.80 2.60 -10.04
N LYS A 93 -13.80 1.93 -9.48
CA LYS A 93 -13.97 0.99 -8.36
C LYS A 93 -14.37 1.70 -7.06
N PHE A 94 -13.79 2.88 -6.80
CA PHE A 94 -14.03 3.68 -5.61
C PHE A 94 -14.37 5.14 -5.98
N PRO A 95 -15.62 5.41 -6.40
CA PRO A 95 -16.06 6.74 -6.83
C PRO A 95 -15.84 7.83 -5.76
N GLU A 96 -15.85 7.46 -4.48
CA GLU A 96 -15.62 8.36 -3.34
C GLU A 96 -14.20 8.97 -3.31
N LYS A 97 -13.26 8.46 -4.10
CA LYS A 97 -11.90 9.01 -4.21
C LYS A 97 -11.79 10.18 -5.20
N TYR A 98 -12.89 10.49 -5.88
CA TYR A 98 -12.98 11.50 -6.92
C TYR A 98 -14.03 12.55 -6.59
N PHE A 99 -13.81 13.76 -7.07
CA PHE A 99 -14.85 14.78 -7.15
C PHE A 99 -15.06 15.18 -8.60
N HIS A 100 -16.26 14.99 -9.13
CA HIS A 100 -16.61 15.37 -10.49
C HIS A 100 -17.37 16.70 -10.51
N CYS A 101 -16.94 17.64 -11.35
CA CYS A 101 -17.68 18.89 -11.55
C CYS A 101 -17.52 19.47 -12.97
N GLY A 102 -18.47 20.32 -13.34
CA GLY A 102 -18.40 21.05 -14.61
C GLY A 102 -17.35 22.15 -14.57
N LEU A 103 -16.57 22.30 -15.66
CA LEU A 103 -15.50 23.30 -15.81
C LEU A 103 -15.92 24.71 -15.34
N MET A 104 -17.06 25.20 -15.84
CA MET A 104 -17.55 26.56 -15.55
C MET A 104 -17.85 26.80 -14.06
N ASN A 105 -18.27 25.76 -13.34
CA ASN A 105 -18.65 25.87 -11.93
C ASN A 105 -17.45 25.72 -11.00
N PHE A 106 -16.39 25.03 -11.45
CA PHE A 106 -15.25 24.70 -10.61
C PHE A 106 -14.54 25.95 -10.07
N ARG A 107 -14.41 27.01 -10.87
CA ARG A 107 -13.74 28.26 -10.46
C ARG A 107 -14.25 28.82 -9.15
N MET A 108 -15.57 28.79 -8.93
CA MET A 108 -16.21 29.35 -7.73
C MET A 108 -15.94 28.52 -6.46
N ILE A 109 -15.63 27.24 -6.63
CA ILE A 109 -15.49 26.28 -5.52
C ILE A 109 -14.08 25.69 -5.41
N ALA A 110 -13.15 26.09 -6.28
CA ALA A 110 -11.85 25.44 -6.46
C ALA A 110 -11.06 25.29 -5.15
N THR A 111 -10.89 26.37 -4.39
CA THR A 111 -10.18 26.36 -3.11
C THR A 111 -10.81 25.37 -2.13
N GLN A 112 -12.13 25.48 -1.90
CA GLN A 112 -12.85 24.60 -0.97
C GLN A 112 -12.80 23.13 -1.43
N THR A 113 -12.94 22.87 -2.73
CA THR A 113 -12.86 21.51 -3.28
C THR A 113 -11.47 20.92 -3.07
N ILE A 114 -10.40 21.66 -3.36
CA ILE A 114 -9.02 21.20 -3.17
C ILE A 114 -8.73 20.86 -1.70
N GLU A 115 -9.11 21.75 -0.77
CA GLU A 115 -8.95 21.52 0.67
C GLU A 115 -9.74 20.30 1.13
N THR A 116 -10.99 20.16 0.66
CA THR A 116 -11.85 19.04 1.00
C THR A 116 -11.29 17.73 0.49
N MET A 117 -10.78 17.70 -0.74
CA MET A 117 -10.17 16.50 -1.34
C MET A 117 -8.88 16.09 -0.61
N SER A 118 -8.05 17.06 -0.22
CA SER A 118 -6.86 16.80 0.60
C SER A 118 -7.24 16.24 1.98
N ALA A 119 -8.24 16.82 2.64
CA ALA A 119 -8.72 16.34 3.93
C ALA A 119 -9.36 14.94 3.85
N LEU A 120 -10.07 14.66 2.75
CA LEU A 120 -10.69 13.36 2.51
C LEU A 120 -9.64 12.25 2.34
N ALA A 121 -8.55 12.53 1.61
CA ALA A 121 -7.45 11.58 1.47
C ALA A 121 -6.82 11.21 2.82
N GLU A 122 -6.59 12.20 3.69
CA GLU A 122 -6.07 11.97 5.05
C GLU A 122 -7.05 11.17 5.91
N ALA A 123 -8.32 11.56 5.90
CA ALA A 123 -9.38 10.87 6.65
C ALA A 123 -9.53 9.40 6.20
N HIS A 124 -9.44 9.14 4.88
CA HIS A 124 -9.53 7.79 4.33
C HIS A 124 -8.45 6.88 4.89
N LYS A 125 -7.19 7.34 4.93
CA LYS A 125 -6.08 6.56 5.51
C LYS A 125 -6.38 6.17 6.96
N HIS A 126 -6.84 7.12 7.78
CA HIS A 126 -7.21 6.83 9.17
C HIS A 126 -8.35 5.82 9.30
N ILE A 127 -9.41 5.95 8.48
CA ILE A 127 -10.57 5.05 8.51
C ILE A 127 -10.17 3.63 8.12
N VAL A 128 -9.38 3.48 7.05
CA VAL A 128 -8.95 2.18 6.55
C VAL A 128 -8.06 1.46 7.56
N LEU A 129 -7.08 2.16 8.15
CA LEU A 129 -6.21 1.58 9.19
C LEU A 129 -6.98 1.27 10.49
N LYS A 130 -7.97 2.09 10.85
CA LYS A 130 -8.85 1.81 11.99
C LYS A 130 -9.62 0.52 11.80
N LYS A 131 -10.22 0.31 10.62
CA LYS A 131 -10.93 -0.94 10.28
C LYS A 131 -10.03 -2.16 10.39
N TYR A 132 -8.80 -2.07 9.88
CA TYR A 132 -7.83 -3.15 9.99
C TYR A 132 -7.46 -3.46 11.46
N ARG A 133 -7.24 -2.43 12.28
CA ARG A 133 -6.98 -2.60 13.72
C ARG A 133 -8.14 -3.29 14.45
N GLU A 134 -9.38 -2.89 14.16
CA GLU A 134 -10.57 -3.52 14.73
C GLU A 134 -10.68 -4.99 14.30
N ALA A 135 -10.47 -5.27 13.01
CA ALA A 135 -10.46 -6.63 12.49
C ALA A 135 -9.37 -7.50 13.16
N ALA A 136 -8.15 -6.99 13.29
CA ALA A 136 -7.05 -7.68 13.97
C ALA A 136 -7.42 -8.07 15.41
N GLY A 137 -8.05 -7.17 16.16
CA GLY A 137 -8.52 -7.46 17.52
C GLY A 137 -9.60 -8.54 17.59
N ILE A 138 -10.55 -8.53 16.65
CA ILE A 138 -11.63 -9.53 16.55
C ILE A 138 -11.05 -10.91 16.22
N VAL A 139 -10.20 -10.99 15.18
CA VAL A 139 -9.56 -12.24 14.76
C VAL A 139 -8.68 -12.78 15.88
N PHE A 140 -7.89 -11.94 16.55
CA PHE A 140 -7.05 -12.37 17.67
C PHE A 140 -7.86 -13.02 18.80
N LYS A 141 -9.01 -12.43 19.15
CA LYS A 141 -9.90 -12.99 20.18
C LYS A 141 -10.49 -14.34 19.78
N LYS A 142 -10.87 -14.50 18.51
CA LYS A 142 -11.43 -15.75 17.95
C LYS A 142 -10.38 -16.86 17.86
N SER A 143 -9.16 -16.50 17.48
CA SER A 143 -8.06 -17.43 17.19
C SER A 143 -7.03 -17.51 18.32
N ALA A 144 -7.41 -17.17 19.56
CA ALA A 144 -6.50 -17.09 20.71
C ALA A 144 -5.74 -18.40 21.01
N LEU A 145 -6.22 -19.54 20.49
CA LEU A 145 -5.58 -20.84 20.64
C LEU A 145 -4.86 -21.33 19.36
N ASP A 146 -5.02 -20.64 18.23
CA ASP A 146 -4.40 -20.98 16.94
C ASP A 146 -3.77 -19.74 16.29
N PHE A 147 -2.48 -19.55 16.58
CA PHE A 147 -1.70 -18.44 16.05
C PHE A 147 -1.57 -18.48 14.52
N ARG A 148 -1.55 -19.67 13.91
CA ARG A 148 -1.43 -19.80 12.45
C ARG A 148 -2.73 -19.38 11.76
N SER A 149 -3.87 -19.75 12.34
CA SER A 149 -5.17 -19.25 11.88
C SER A 149 -5.27 -17.72 11.99
N PHE A 150 -4.84 -17.15 13.13
CA PHE A 150 -4.76 -15.69 13.29
C PHE A 150 -3.93 -15.02 12.19
N LEU A 151 -2.69 -15.49 11.98
CA LEU A 151 -1.82 -14.93 10.94
C LEU A 151 -2.33 -15.17 9.52
N GLY A 152 -3.02 -16.30 9.29
CA GLY A 152 -3.65 -16.60 8.01
C GLY A 152 -4.73 -15.60 7.64
N GLU A 153 -5.69 -15.36 8.55
CA GLU A 153 -6.77 -14.38 8.33
C GLU A 153 -6.19 -12.95 8.16
N LEU A 154 -5.16 -12.58 8.92
CA LEU A 154 -4.54 -11.26 8.81
C LEU A 154 -3.67 -11.10 7.56
N LEU A 155 -3.03 -12.17 7.09
CA LEU A 155 -2.33 -12.18 5.82
C LEU A 155 -3.30 -11.87 4.69
N ASP A 156 -4.43 -12.56 4.63
CA ASP A 156 -5.43 -12.36 3.56
C ASP A 156 -5.95 -10.90 3.55
N MET A 157 -6.28 -10.34 4.72
CA MET A 157 -6.66 -8.92 4.81
C MET A 157 -5.53 -7.97 4.39
N SER A 158 -4.29 -8.27 4.75
CA SER A 158 -3.14 -7.42 4.39
C SER A 158 -2.88 -7.45 2.88
N LEU A 159 -3.04 -8.62 2.26
CA LEU A 159 -2.92 -8.80 0.81
C LEU A 159 -3.96 -7.98 0.05
N ASP A 160 -5.21 -8.00 0.49
CA ASP A 160 -6.29 -7.18 -0.10
C ASP A 160 -6.00 -5.68 0.02
N MET A 161 -5.52 -5.24 1.19
CA MET A 161 -5.21 -3.83 1.46
C MET A 161 -4.02 -3.31 0.67
N LEU A 162 -3.03 -4.17 0.40
CA LEU A 162 -1.82 -3.86 -0.35
C LEU A 162 -1.93 -4.20 -1.84
N TYR A 163 -3.05 -4.82 -2.25
CA TYR A 163 -3.31 -5.28 -3.62
C TYR A 163 -2.21 -6.21 -4.16
N ALA A 164 -1.82 -7.17 -3.32
CA ALA A 164 -0.90 -8.25 -3.65
C ALA A 164 -1.66 -9.58 -3.70
N GLU A 165 -1.42 -10.43 -4.70
CA GLU A 165 -2.12 -11.72 -4.80
C GLU A 165 -1.57 -12.78 -3.83
N ARG A 166 -0.28 -12.68 -3.49
CA ARG A 166 0.40 -13.73 -2.73
C ARG A 166 1.30 -13.15 -1.67
N GLY A 167 1.39 -13.87 -0.56
CA GLY A 167 2.34 -13.57 0.48
C GLY A 167 2.57 -14.70 1.46
N SER A 168 3.50 -14.46 2.38
CA SER A 168 3.77 -15.33 3.51
C SER A 168 4.36 -14.55 4.69
N ILE A 169 4.07 -15.01 5.90
CA ILE A 169 4.66 -14.51 7.14
C ILE A 169 5.52 -15.63 7.70
N MET A 170 6.79 -15.33 7.93
CA MET A 170 7.74 -16.24 8.55
C MET A 170 8.24 -15.67 9.86
N MET A 171 8.33 -16.50 10.91
CA MET A 171 8.78 -16.08 12.25
C MET A 171 9.99 -16.89 12.69
N LEU A 172 10.90 -16.28 13.43
CA LEU A 172 12.05 -16.98 14.02
C LEU A 172 11.60 -17.87 15.18
N ASN A 173 12.00 -19.14 15.14
CA ASN A 173 11.83 -20.08 16.25
C ASN A 173 13.04 -20.08 17.21
N GLU A 174 12.95 -20.85 18.29
CA GLU A 174 14.00 -20.95 19.32
C GLU A 174 15.31 -21.56 18.79
N LYS A 175 15.27 -22.34 17.70
CA LYS A 175 16.45 -22.87 17.03
C LYS A 175 17.16 -21.84 16.14
N GLY A 176 16.57 -20.66 15.97
CA GLY A 176 17.03 -19.63 15.05
C GLY A 176 16.65 -19.90 13.59
N ASN A 177 15.69 -20.79 13.31
CA ASN A 177 15.18 -21.01 11.95
C ASN A 177 13.97 -20.10 11.68
N LEU A 178 13.76 -19.72 10.43
CA LEU A 178 12.51 -19.10 9.98
C LEU A 178 11.45 -20.16 9.74
N VAL A 179 10.28 -20.01 10.35
CA VAL A 179 9.14 -20.92 10.18
C VAL A 179 8.03 -20.20 9.43
N VAL A 180 7.50 -20.80 8.37
CA VAL A 180 6.34 -20.26 7.65
C VAL A 180 5.09 -20.44 8.50
N GLU A 181 4.59 -19.36 9.10
CA GLU A 181 3.41 -19.41 9.97
C GLU A 181 2.10 -19.14 9.22
N ALA A 182 2.16 -18.34 8.16
CA ALA A 182 1.04 -18.12 7.25
C ALA A 182 1.54 -17.97 5.82
N ALA A 183 0.75 -18.47 4.86
CA ALA A 183 1.03 -18.30 3.44
C ALA A 183 -0.26 -18.41 2.61
N THR A 184 -0.26 -17.77 1.45
CA THR A 184 -1.28 -18.02 0.41
C THR A 184 -1.17 -19.47 -0.10
N LYS A 185 0.07 -19.95 -0.34
CA LYS A 185 0.34 -21.36 -0.69
C LYS A 185 0.34 -22.22 0.58
N LYS A 186 -0.81 -22.80 0.94
CA LYS A 186 -0.98 -23.54 2.21
C LYS A 186 0.02 -24.69 2.41
N ALA A 187 0.48 -25.33 1.33
CA ALA A 187 1.44 -26.44 1.39
C ALA A 187 2.82 -26.09 1.96
N ILE A 188 3.19 -24.80 2.07
CA ILE A 188 4.48 -24.39 2.64
C ILE A 188 4.41 -24.03 4.13
N ILE A 189 3.22 -24.01 4.74
CA ILE A 189 3.05 -23.69 6.16
C ILE A 189 3.74 -24.75 7.02
N GLY A 190 4.53 -24.29 8.00
CA GLY A 190 5.29 -25.13 8.92
C GLY A 190 6.68 -25.54 8.43
N ILE A 191 7.06 -25.21 7.18
CA ILE A 191 8.44 -25.40 6.71
C ILE A 191 9.38 -24.53 7.55
N GLU A 192 10.43 -25.16 8.10
CA GLU A 192 11.55 -24.48 8.75
C GLU A 192 12.66 -24.22 7.72
N ILE A 193 13.17 -22.99 7.69
CA ILE A 193 14.23 -22.52 6.79
C ILE A 193 15.43 -22.14 7.67
N PRO A 194 16.52 -22.94 7.66
CA PRO A 194 17.71 -22.65 8.45
C PRO A 194 18.46 -21.41 7.90
N PRO A 195 19.31 -20.78 8.72
CA PRO A 195 20.19 -19.67 8.31
C PRO A 195 20.89 -19.91 6.98
N CYS A 196 20.71 -18.99 6.02
CA CYS A 196 21.32 -19.09 4.69
C CYS A 196 21.58 -17.71 4.08
N ASN A 197 22.81 -17.44 3.66
CA ASN A 197 23.19 -16.12 3.10
C ASN A 197 22.62 -15.84 1.70
N GLU A 198 22.12 -16.86 1.01
CA GLU A 198 21.66 -16.77 -0.40
C GLU A 198 20.14 -16.81 -0.53
N ASN A 199 19.41 -16.63 0.58
CA ASN A 199 17.96 -16.63 0.65
C ASN A 199 17.44 -15.23 1.00
N VAL A 200 16.43 -14.74 0.26
CA VAL A 200 15.90 -13.37 0.44
C VAL A 200 15.41 -13.11 1.87
N ALA A 201 14.69 -14.05 2.46
CA ALA A 201 14.17 -13.90 3.82
C ALA A 201 15.33 -13.73 4.82
N TRP A 202 16.40 -14.50 4.65
CA TRP A 202 17.59 -14.38 5.49
C TRP A 202 18.41 -13.13 5.22
N THR A 203 18.45 -12.63 3.99
CA THR A 203 19.03 -11.30 3.71
C THR A 203 18.29 -10.20 4.47
N VAL A 204 16.95 -10.26 4.53
CA VAL A 204 16.17 -9.32 5.37
C VAL A 204 16.50 -9.49 6.85
N ILE A 205 16.59 -10.73 7.36
CA ILE A 205 16.97 -10.99 8.76
C ILE A 205 18.36 -10.40 9.09
N ASN A 206 19.34 -10.61 8.21
CA ASN A 206 20.72 -10.21 8.44
C ASN A 206 20.94 -8.69 8.30
N THR A 207 20.25 -8.07 7.33
CA THR A 207 20.42 -6.63 7.04
C THR A 207 19.46 -5.75 7.83
N MET A 208 18.38 -6.32 8.36
CA MET A 208 17.26 -5.62 8.99
C MET A 208 16.62 -4.55 8.08
N LYS A 209 16.74 -4.73 6.77
CA LYS A 209 16.23 -3.80 5.73
C LYS A 209 15.28 -4.54 4.79
N PRO A 210 14.29 -3.82 4.21
CA PRO A 210 13.46 -4.42 3.17
C PRO A 210 14.30 -4.79 1.95
N VAL A 211 13.90 -5.86 1.26
CA VAL A 211 14.46 -6.27 -0.02
C VAL A 211 13.35 -6.21 -1.07
N PHE A 212 13.63 -5.46 -2.14
CA PHE A 212 12.83 -5.42 -3.36
C PHE A 212 13.54 -6.25 -4.42
N VAL A 213 12.80 -7.14 -5.07
CA VAL A 213 13.27 -7.99 -6.15
C VAL A 213 12.40 -7.72 -7.37
N GLU A 214 13.03 -7.33 -8.47
CA GLU A 214 12.35 -7.13 -9.76
C GLU A 214 12.34 -8.41 -10.59
N ASN A 215 13.42 -9.19 -10.52
CA ASN A 215 13.51 -10.49 -11.16
C ASN A 215 14.50 -11.40 -10.42
N ILE A 216 13.96 -12.36 -9.67
CA ILE A 216 14.75 -13.31 -8.87
C ILE A 216 15.66 -14.22 -9.70
N GLN A 217 15.33 -14.48 -10.97
CA GLN A 217 16.14 -15.35 -11.84
C GLN A 217 17.42 -14.67 -12.31
N SER A 218 17.40 -13.34 -12.42
CA SER A 218 18.56 -12.52 -12.81
C SER A 218 19.23 -11.80 -11.64
N ASP A 219 18.64 -11.82 -10.44
CA ASP A 219 19.18 -11.12 -9.28
C ASP A 219 20.45 -11.80 -8.76
N PRO A 220 21.63 -11.17 -8.88
CA PRO A 220 22.90 -11.79 -8.50
C PRO A 220 23.03 -11.99 -6.98
N ARG A 221 22.15 -11.38 -6.17
CA ARG A 221 22.15 -11.53 -4.71
C ARG A 221 21.66 -12.89 -4.25
N PHE A 222 20.92 -13.62 -5.10
CA PHE A 222 20.18 -14.82 -4.69
C PHE A 222 20.47 -16.01 -5.61
N LYS A 223 20.44 -17.23 -5.05
CA LYS A 223 20.50 -18.43 -5.88
C LYS A 223 19.19 -18.62 -6.64
N LYS A 224 19.30 -19.03 -7.91
CA LYS A 224 18.15 -19.41 -8.74
C LYS A 224 17.35 -20.50 -8.02
N SER A 225 16.17 -20.14 -7.51
CA SER A 225 15.28 -21.10 -6.87
C SER A 225 14.38 -21.72 -7.94
N GLY A 226 14.36 -23.05 -8.01
CA GLY A 226 13.47 -23.77 -8.91
C GLY A 226 12.01 -23.67 -8.44
N SER A 227 11.11 -23.18 -9.30
CA SER A 227 9.66 -23.48 -9.34
C SER A 227 8.72 -22.97 -8.21
N GLY A 228 9.03 -21.85 -7.56
CA GLY A 228 8.21 -21.33 -6.44
C GLY A 228 7.22 -20.21 -6.76
N TYR A 229 7.62 -19.25 -7.59
CA TYR A 229 6.89 -17.99 -7.82
C TYR A 229 6.36 -17.95 -9.25
N ALA A 230 5.12 -17.48 -9.45
CA ALA A 230 4.53 -17.36 -10.80
C ALA A 230 5.00 -16.08 -11.51
N LYS A 231 5.48 -15.08 -10.77
CA LYS A 231 6.14 -13.88 -11.28
C LYS A 231 7.40 -13.62 -10.47
N ASP A 232 8.46 -13.15 -11.13
CA ASP A 232 9.81 -13.07 -10.59
C ASP A 232 10.07 -11.86 -9.67
N TYR A 233 9.04 -11.05 -9.38
CA TYR A 233 9.14 -9.84 -8.56
C TYR A 233 8.40 -9.95 -7.23
N PHE A 234 9.02 -9.49 -6.16
CA PHE A 234 8.44 -9.50 -4.81
C PHE A 234 9.14 -8.53 -3.85
N MET A 235 8.48 -8.25 -2.75
CA MET A 235 8.98 -7.47 -1.63
C MET A 235 9.02 -8.35 -0.37
N SER A 236 10.15 -8.32 0.34
CA SER A 236 10.31 -8.97 1.63
C SER A 236 10.73 -7.94 2.67
N ILE A 237 10.01 -7.85 3.78
CA ILE A 237 10.20 -6.78 4.77
C ILE A 237 10.37 -7.37 6.18
N PRO A 238 11.18 -6.73 7.04
CA PRO A 238 11.44 -7.24 8.38
C PRO A 238 10.22 -7.06 9.28
N ILE A 239 9.96 -8.06 10.13
CA ILE A 239 9.01 -7.97 11.24
C ILE A 239 9.82 -7.72 12.51
N PHE A 240 9.52 -6.65 13.23
CA PHE A 240 10.14 -6.32 14.51
C PHE A 240 9.16 -6.55 15.66
N LEU A 241 9.67 -7.07 16.77
CA LEU A 241 8.98 -7.12 18.06
C LEU A 241 9.88 -6.48 19.11
N ASN A 242 9.43 -5.39 19.74
CA ASN A 242 10.22 -4.61 20.70
C ASN A 242 11.61 -4.25 20.15
N LYS A 243 11.65 -3.72 18.93
CA LYS A 243 12.88 -3.32 18.21
C LYS A 243 13.86 -4.46 17.89
N LYS A 244 13.48 -5.73 18.13
CA LYS A 244 14.27 -6.90 17.74
C LYS A 244 13.65 -7.57 16.53
N ILE A 245 14.47 -7.94 15.55
CA ILE A 245 13.98 -8.69 14.40
C ILE A 245 13.41 -10.03 14.84
N ALA A 246 12.23 -10.36 14.34
CA ALA A 246 11.44 -11.52 14.77
C ALA A 246 10.97 -12.39 13.61
N GLY A 247 11.05 -11.89 12.38
CA GLY A 247 10.53 -12.59 11.21
C GLY A 247 10.59 -11.74 9.96
N VAL A 248 9.95 -12.23 8.90
CA VAL A 248 9.79 -11.53 7.63
C VAL A 248 8.36 -11.64 7.12
N PHE A 249 7.92 -10.59 6.42
CA PHE A 249 6.67 -10.56 5.68
C PHE A 249 6.98 -10.44 4.19
N ASN A 250 6.55 -11.44 3.42
CA ASN A 250 6.78 -11.54 1.98
C ASN A 250 5.50 -11.23 1.22
N LEU A 251 5.62 -10.43 0.16
CA LEU A 251 4.54 -9.98 -0.72
C LEU A 251 4.99 -10.14 -2.16
N SER A 252 4.19 -10.78 -3.00
CA SER A 252 4.47 -10.99 -4.43
C SER A 252 3.22 -10.77 -5.26
N ASP A 253 3.38 -10.75 -6.58
CA ASP A 253 2.25 -10.65 -7.51
C ASP A 253 1.40 -9.39 -7.24
N LYS A 254 2.05 -8.22 -7.17
CA LYS A 254 1.37 -6.92 -7.09
C LYS A 254 0.42 -6.76 -8.29
N MET A 255 -0.82 -6.35 -8.01
CA MET A 255 -1.87 -6.21 -9.02
C MET A 255 -1.92 -4.80 -9.63
N VAL A 256 -1.48 -3.76 -8.90
CA VAL A 256 -1.55 -2.34 -9.33
C VAL A 256 -0.26 -1.83 -9.99
N SER A 257 0.72 -2.68 -10.25
CA SER A 257 1.93 -2.32 -10.99
C SER A 257 2.78 -3.56 -11.16
N LEU A 258 3.84 -3.43 -11.95
CA LEU A 258 4.86 -4.47 -12.08
C LEU A 258 5.72 -4.61 -10.82
N LEU A 259 6.06 -3.52 -10.12
CA LEU A 259 7.04 -3.56 -9.02
C LEU A 259 6.49 -2.99 -7.71
N PHE A 260 6.98 -3.52 -6.58
CA PHE A 260 6.79 -2.92 -5.26
C PHE A 260 7.82 -1.81 -5.02
N ASP A 261 7.42 -0.78 -4.28
CA ASP A 261 8.23 0.41 -4.01
C ASP A 261 8.21 0.79 -2.52
N ASN A 262 8.90 1.89 -2.17
CA ASN A 262 8.97 2.37 -0.79
C ASN A 262 7.60 2.75 -0.22
N SER A 263 6.64 3.23 -1.03
CA SER A 263 5.28 3.54 -0.56
C SER A 263 4.54 2.27 -0.15
N ASP A 264 4.75 1.16 -0.87
CA ASP A 264 4.18 -0.14 -0.47
C ASP A 264 4.85 -0.67 0.80
N TYR A 265 6.16 -0.51 0.94
CA TYR A 265 6.88 -0.86 2.17
C TYR A 265 6.33 -0.10 3.38
N GLU A 266 6.16 1.23 3.27
CA GLU A 266 5.59 2.06 4.34
C GLU A 266 4.20 1.58 4.75
N LYS A 267 3.31 1.31 3.79
CA LYS A 267 1.97 0.78 4.05
C LYS A 267 2.01 -0.60 4.71
N ALA A 268 2.83 -1.51 4.20
CA ALA A 268 2.97 -2.84 4.79
C ALA A 268 3.54 -2.77 6.22
N ASN A 269 4.47 -1.84 6.47
CA ASN A 269 5.03 -1.60 7.80
C ASN A 269 3.99 -0.99 8.76
N GLU A 270 3.09 -0.12 8.29
CA GLU A 270 1.96 0.38 9.09
C GLU A 270 1.04 -0.77 9.53
N LEU A 271 0.75 -1.73 8.64
CA LEU A 271 -0.01 -2.92 9.00
C LEU A 271 0.75 -3.77 10.04
N LEU A 272 2.04 -4.05 9.83
CA LEU A 272 2.86 -4.80 10.80
C LEU A 272 2.91 -4.16 12.19
N ASN A 273 2.99 -2.83 12.27
CA ASN A 273 2.95 -2.10 13.54
C ASN A 273 1.62 -2.30 14.28
N ILE A 274 0.51 -2.43 13.55
CA ILE A 274 -0.78 -2.79 14.15
C ILE A 274 -0.74 -4.23 14.70
N LEU A 275 0.00 -5.13 14.05
CA LEU A 275 0.09 -6.53 14.44
C LEU A 275 1.05 -6.80 15.59
N GLU A 276 2.13 -6.01 15.73
CA GLU A 276 3.22 -6.22 16.68
C GLU A 276 2.75 -6.62 18.09
N PRO A 277 1.77 -5.94 18.73
CA PRO A 277 1.32 -6.31 20.06
C PRO A 277 0.78 -7.75 20.15
N TYR A 278 0.03 -8.20 19.14
CA TYR A 278 -0.55 -9.54 19.09
C TYR A 278 0.53 -10.61 18.88
N LEU A 279 1.49 -10.32 17.99
CA LEU A 279 2.66 -11.17 17.76
C LEU A 279 3.50 -11.32 19.05
N TYR A 280 3.68 -10.21 19.78
CA TYR A 280 4.43 -10.20 21.03
C TYR A 280 3.72 -10.95 22.15
N ILE A 281 2.40 -10.81 22.28
CA ILE A 281 1.60 -11.61 23.23
C ILE A 281 1.76 -13.10 22.95
N ASN A 282 1.68 -13.53 21.69
CA ASN A 282 1.88 -14.93 21.33
C ASN A 282 3.29 -15.43 21.68
N LYS A 283 4.32 -14.61 21.41
CA LYS A 283 5.71 -14.91 21.79
C LYS A 283 5.86 -15.12 23.30
N LEU A 284 5.27 -14.24 24.12
CA LEU A 284 5.28 -14.36 25.57
C LEU A 284 4.52 -15.60 26.05
N ALA A 285 3.36 -15.91 25.44
CA ALA A 285 2.60 -17.10 25.79
C ALA A 285 3.38 -18.39 25.52
N ASN A 286 4.11 -18.47 24.41
CA ASN A 286 4.98 -19.61 24.09
C ASN A 286 6.14 -19.74 25.07
N TYR A 287 6.77 -18.63 25.45
CA TYR A 287 7.82 -18.63 26.47
C TYR A 287 7.31 -19.13 27.83
N ILE A 288 6.11 -18.72 28.27
CA ILE A 288 5.53 -19.24 29.52
C ILE A 288 5.22 -20.74 29.42
N ARG A 289 4.75 -21.23 28.26
CA ARG A 289 4.50 -22.66 28.05
C ARG A 289 5.79 -23.48 28.09
N SER A 290 6.90 -22.99 27.53
CA SER A 290 8.17 -23.71 27.58
C SER A 290 8.72 -23.80 29.00
N LEU A 291 8.53 -22.78 29.84
CA LEU A 291 8.90 -22.82 31.27
C LEU A 291 8.08 -23.82 32.10
N LYS A 292 6.83 -24.11 31.72
CA LYS A 292 5.96 -25.07 32.43
C LYS A 292 6.23 -26.53 32.07
N ASN A 293 6.96 -26.77 30.97
CA ASN A 293 7.31 -28.09 30.46
C ASN A 293 8.74 -28.52 30.86
N ILE A 294 9.40 -27.76 31.73
CA ILE A 294 10.67 -28.05 32.39
C ILE A 294 10.37 -28.35 33.86
#